data_AF-A0A817SMC3-F1
#
_entry.id   AF-A0A817SMC3-F1
#
_cell.length_a   1.000
_cell.length_b   1.000
_cell.length_c   1.000
_cell.angle_alpha   90.00
_cell.angle_beta   90.00
_cell.angle_gamma   90.00
#
_symmetry.space_group_name_H-M   'P 1'
#
loop_
_entity.id
_entity.type
_entity.pdbx_description
1 polymer ?
#
loop_
_entity_poly.entity_id
_entity_poly.type
_entity_poly.pdbx_seq_one_letter_code
_entity_poly.pdbx_strand_id
1 'polypeptide(L)'
;MFSQFLFDEHIKSRLMKDIKYFKENKDRLNQRYPFERAKKFFISIRKLGITPDTNETYLDQFRQLIGQIGNAMGYVRMIRSGGLNTCSSSIRFVPDFENIISFEEYTRKANLPAETISASKHLDDVISNLVKNFTEGTEYFKILVDVFSNEFRGKKNLHLKNFYVIVPPL
;
A
#
# COMPACT_ATOMS: atom_id res chain seq x y z
N MET A 1 5.66 -14.37 15.06
CA MET A 1 5.72 -13.10 15.80
C MET A 1 4.42 -12.29 15.72
N PHE A 2 4.08 -11.60 14.61
CA PHE A 2 2.84 -10.78 14.48
C PHE A 2 1.53 -11.52 14.80
N SER A 3 1.32 -12.68 14.18
CA SER A 3 0.13 -13.49 14.42
C SER A 3 0.09 -14.02 15.86
N GLN A 4 1.20 -14.53 16.39
CA GLN A 4 1.32 -15.02 17.77
C GLN A 4 0.96 -13.96 18.82
N PHE A 5 1.24 -12.69 18.55
CA PHE A 5 0.94 -11.60 19.48
C PHE A 5 -0.55 -11.27 19.53
N LEU A 6 -1.25 -11.31 18.40
CA LEU A 6 -2.71 -11.11 18.32
C LEU A 6 -3.52 -12.37 18.64
N PHE A 7 -2.84 -13.51 18.81
CA PHE A 7 -3.41 -14.70 19.44
C PHE A 7 -3.62 -14.54 20.95
N ASP A 8 -3.03 -13.52 21.59
CA ASP A 8 -3.28 -13.23 23.00
C ASP A 8 -4.77 -12.89 23.22
N GLU A 9 -5.47 -13.74 23.97
CA GLU A 9 -6.89 -13.62 24.26
C GLU A 9 -7.22 -12.33 25.06
N HIS A 10 -6.29 -11.79 25.85
CA HIS A 10 -6.49 -10.52 26.54
C HIS A 10 -6.58 -9.35 25.55
N ILE A 11 -5.74 -9.34 24.52
CA ILE A 11 -5.74 -8.30 23.48
C ILE A 11 -6.95 -8.48 22.57
N LYS A 12 -7.16 -9.70 22.08
CA LYS A 12 -8.25 -10.03 21.16
C LYS A 12 -9.62 -9.75 21.77
N SER A 13 -9.87 -10.17 23.01
CA SER A 13 -11.15 -9.92 23.68
C SER A 13 -11.41 -8.42 23.89
N ARG A 14 -10.36 -7.63 24.11
CA ARG A 14 -10.46 -6.18 24.26
C ARG A 14 -10.83 -5.50 22.94
N LEU A 15 -10.12 -5.84 21.86
CA LEU A 15 -10.42 -5.31 20.52
C LEU A 15 -11.85 -5.68 20.09
N MET A 16 -12.32 -6.90 20.39
CA MET A 16 -13.70 -7.32 20.12
C MET A 16 -14.75 -6.49 20.89
N LYS A 17 -14.50 -6.20 22.18
CA LYS A 17 -15.41 -5.37 22.99
C LYS A 17 -15.48 -3.94 22.47
N ASP A 18 -14.35 -3.37 22.08
CA ASP A 18 -14.28 -1.99 21.59
C ASP A 18 -14.92 -1.82 20.22
N ILE A 19 -14.68 -2.75 19.27
CA ILE A 19 -15.34 -2.68 17.95
C ILE A 19 -16.84 -2.93 18.04
N LYS A 20 -17.30 -3.81 18.94
CA LYS A 20 -18.72 -4.04 19.19
C LYS A 20 -19.39 -2.75 19.68
N TYR A 21 -18.81 -2.12 20.71
CA TYR A 21 -19.31 -0.85 21.23
C TYR A 21 -19.35 0.25 20.16
N PHE A 22 -18.28 0.38 19.37
CA PHE A 22 -18.22 1.37 18.29
C PHE A 22 -19.35 1.15 17.28
N LYS A 23 -19.56 -0.09 16.82
CA LYS A 23 -20.61 -0.42 15.85
C LYS A 23 -22.03 -0.13 16.38
N GLU A 24 -22.28 -0.41 17.66
CA GLU A 24 -23.57 -0.16 18.32
C GLU A 24 -23.86 1.32 18.55
N ASN A 25 -22.83 2.18 18.58
CA ASN A 25 -22.95 3.59 18.96
C ASN A 25 -22.47 4.56 17.87
N LYS A 26 -22.13 4.06 16.68
CA LYS A 26 -21.45 4.83 15.62
C LYS A 26 -22.18 6.11 15.22
N ASP A 27 -23.52 6.08 15.20
CA ASP A 27 -24.33 7.23 14.79
C ASP A 27 -24.32 8.33 15.85
N ARG A 28 -24.46 7.94 17.14
CA ARG A 28 -24.33 8.86 18.28
C ARG A 28 -22.91 9.43 18.42
N LEU A 29 -21.90 8.63 18.05
CA LEU A 29 -20.49 9.00 18.14
C LEU A 29 -20.01 9.82 16.93
N ASN A 30 -20.88 10.11 15.96
CA ASN A 30 -20.50 10.75 14.70
C ASN A 30 -19.32 10.06 14.02
N GLN A 31 -19.33 8.71 14.02
CA GLN A 31 -18.27 7.84 13.50
C GLN A 31 -16.88 8.04 14.15
N ARG A 32 -16.80 8.66 15.34
CA ARG A 32 -15.52 8.87 16.06
C ARG A 32 -15.28 7.81 17.12
N TYR A 33 -14.03 7.40 17.26
CA TYR A 33 -13.62 6.52 18.36
C TYR A 33 -13.56 7.33 19.67
N PRO A 34 -14.24 6.92 20.77
CA PRO A 34 -14.26 7.70 22.00
C PRO A 34 -12.91 7.71 22.72
N PHE A 35 -12.42 8.90 23.09
CA PHE A 35 -11.16 9.08 23.82
C PHE A 35 -11.10 8.27 25.12
N GLU A 36 -12.17 8.28 25.91
CA GLU A 36 -12.22 7.53 27.17
C GLU A 36 -12.06 6.02 26.98
N ARG A 37 -12.52 5.47 25.83
CA ARG A 37 -12.26 4.07 25.50
C ARG A 37 -10.82 3.84 25.09
N ALA A 38 -10.23 4.74 24.31
CA ALA A 38 -8.82 4.66 23.94
C ALA A 38 -7.92 4.65 25.18
N LYS A 39 -8.16 5.57 26.12
CA LYS A 39 -7.47 5.64 27.41
C LYS A 39 -7.64 4.37 28.24
N LYS A 40 -8.87 3.83 28.34
CA LYS A 40 -9.13 2.57 29.05
C LYS A 40 -8.41 1.38 28.41
N PHE A 41 -8.36 1.32 27.08
CA PHE A 41 -7.61 0.31 26.34
C PHE A 41 -6.11 0.40 26.67
N PHE A 42 -5.53 1.60 26.49
CA PHE A 42 -4.12 1.87 26.77
C PHE A 42 -3.71 1.42 28.19
N ILE A 43 -4.44 1.86 29.22
CA ILE A 43 -4.16 1.50 30.61
C ILE A 43 -4.27 -0.02 30.80
N SER A 44 -5.26 -0.67 30.19
CA SER A 44 -5.45 -2.12 30.34
C SER A 44 -4.34 -2.93 29.69
N ILE A 45 -3.85 -2.53 28.51
CA ILE A 45 -2.75 -3.23 27.83
C ILE A 45 -1.43 -3.00 28.57
N ARG A 46 -1.21 -1.80 29.10
CA ARG A 46 0.00 -1.50 29.89
C ARG A 46 0.11 -2.38 31.15
N LYS A 47 -1.01 -2.81 31.72
CA LYS A 47 -1.05 -3.73 32.87
C LYS A 47 -0.59 -5.16 32.54
N LEU A 48 -0.53 -5.54 31.26
CA LEU A 48 0.01 -6.83 30.82
C LEU A 48 1.54 -6.90 30.96
N GLY A 49 2.19 -5.77 31.25
CA GLY A 49 3.62 -5.69 31.49
C GLY A 49 4.44 -5.63 30.20
N ILE A 50 5.64 -6.20 30.30
CA ILE A 50 6.69 -6.14 29.28
C ILE A 50 6.90 -7.58 28.76
N THR A 51 7.12 -7.73 27.46
CA THR A 51 7.46 -9.04 26.90
C THR A 51 8.91 -9.39 27.29
N PRO A 52 9.17 -10.57 27.89
CA PRO A 52 10.50 -10.93 28.38
C PRO A 52 11.60 -10.89 27.32
N ASP A 53 11.26 -11.26 26.08
CA ASP A 53 12.23 -11.44 25.00
C ASP A 53 12.70 -10.10 24.40
N THR A 54 11.80 -9.12 24.28
CA THR A 54 12.06 -7.83 23.63
C THR A 54 12.32 -6.71 24.63
N ASN A 55 11.97 -6.91 25.91
CA ASN A 55 11.98 -5.89 26.95
C ASN A 55 11.13 -4.64 26.59
N GLU A 56 10.08 -4.83 25.79
CA GLU A 56 9.17 -3.78 25.35
C GLU A 56 7.72 -4.02 25.80
N THR A 57 6.96 -2.93 25.97
CA THR A 57 5.53 -3.07 26.22
C THR A 57 4.81 -3.56 24.95
N TYR A 58 3.66 -4.19 25.13
CA TYR A 58 2.80 -4.60 24.02
C TYR A 58 2.47 -3.44 23.07
N LEU A 59 2.24 -2.24 23.61
CA LEU A 59 1.93 -1.06 22.81
C LEU A 59 3.11 -0.59 21.97
N ASP A 60 4.33 -0.67 22.49
CA ASP A 60 5.53 -0.27 21.75
C ASP A 60 5.80 -1.22 20.58
N GLN A 61 5.63 -2.52 20.80
CA GLN A 61 5.72 -3.52 19.74
C GLN A 61 4.67 -3.26 18.64
N PHE A 62 3.44 -2.87 19.01
CA PHE A 62 2.43 -2.47 18.03
C PHE A 62 2.81 -1.20 17.26
N ARG A 63 3.38 -0.18 17.91
CA ARG A 63 3.87 1.02 17.23
C ARG A 63 4.99 0.69 16.25
N GLN A 64 5.95 -0.13 16.65
CA GLN A 64 7.01 -0.59 15.78
C GLN A 64 6.47 -1.33 14.57
N LEU A 65 5.56 -2.28 14.78
CA LEU A 65 4.93 -3.04 13.70
C LEU A 65 4.22 -2.13 12.70
N ILE A 66 3.36 -1.21 13.17
CA ILE A 66 2.66 -0.26 12.30
C ILE A 66 3.69 0.63 11.58
N GLY A 67 4.77 1.02 12.27
CA GLY A 67 5.90 1.73 11.68
C GLY A 67 6.54 0.94 10.54
N GLN A 68 6.83 -0.36 10.72
CA GLN A 68 7.40 -1.19 9.67
C GLN A 68 6.46 -1.37 8.47
N ILE A 69 5.16 -1.54 8.71
CA ILE A 69 4.14 -1.58 7.65
C ILE A 69 4.15 -0.23 6.89
N GLY A 70 4.16 0.89 7.62
CA GLY A 70 4.22 2.23 7.05
C GLY A 70 5.48 2.48 6.23
N ASN A 71 6.64 2.05 6.72
CA ASN A 71 7.93 2.14 6.03
C ASN A 71 7.93 1.35 4.72
N ALA A 72 7.41 0.12 4.73
CA ALA A 72 7.29 -0.70 3.52
C ALA A 72 6.37 -0.04 2.47
N MET A 73 5.21 0.46 2.91
CA MET A 73 4.30 1.21 2.04
C MET A 73 4.93 2.51 1.50
N GLY A 74 5.69 3.21 2.34
CA GLY A 74 6.43 4.41 1.97
C GLY A 74 7.51 4.12 0.92
N TYR A 75 8.26 3.03 1.08
CA TYR A 75 9.26 2.58 0.12
C TYR A 75 8.63 2.26 -1.24
N VAL A 76 7.55 1.49 -1.28
CA VAL A 76 6.83 1.20 -2.54
C VAL A 76 6.33 2.48 -3.21
N ARG A 77 5.78 3.42 -2.43
CA ARG A 77 5.36 4.73 -2.95
C ARG A 77 6.53 5.53 -3.51
N MET A 78 7.68 5.51 -2.84
CA MET A 78 8.89 6.19 -3.26
C MET A 78 9.41 5.65 -4.59
N ILE A 79 9.53 4.32 -4.73
CA ILE A 79 9.95 3.67 -5.99
C ILE A 79 9.00 4.04 -7.12
N ARG A 80 7.68 4.01 -6.87
CA ARG A 80 6.67 4.42 -7.86
C ARG A 80 6.86 5.87 -8.29
N SER A 81 6.96 6.81 -7.34
CA SER A 81 7.13 8.22 -7.64
C SER A 81 8.46 8.52 -8.35
N GLY A 82 9.54 7.83 -7.96
CA GLY A 82 10.84 7.93 -8.61
C GLY A 82 10.81 7.42 -10.05
N GLY A 83 10.17 6.27 -10.29
CA GLY A 83 9.96 5.74 -11.64
C GLY A 83 9.16 6.69 -12.53
N LEU A 84 8.01 7.17 -12.03
CA LEU A 84 7.18 8.15 -12.74
C LEU A 84 7.93 9.45 -13.04
N ASN A 85 8.75 9.96 -12.12
CA ASN A 85 9.53 11.18 -12.32
C ASN A 85 10.62 11.01 -13.40
N THR A 86 11.25 9.84 -13.47
CA THR A 86 12.20 9.52 -14.54
C THR A 86 11.48 9.40 -15.89
N CYS A 87 10.35 8.69 -15.94
CA CYS A 87 9.57 8.54 -17.17
C CYS A 87 8.96 9.87 -17.66
N SER A 88 8.54 10.77 -16.76
CA SER A 88 7.93 12.06 -17.12
C SER A 88 8.90 12.96 -17.89
N SER A 89 10.19 12.95 -17.53
CA SER A 89 11.21 13.73 -18.21
C SER A 89 11.47 13.22 -19.63
N SER A 90 11.46 11.91 -19.82
CA SER A 90 11.68 11.27 -21.13
C SER A 90 10.48 11.39 -22.07
N ILE A 91 9.27 11.38 -21.52
CA ILE A 91 8.04 11.32 -22.31
C ILE A 91 7.39 12.68 -22.61
N ARG A 92 7.92 13.77 -22.02
CA ARG A 92 7.40 15.14 -22.15
C ARG A 92 7.24 15.65 -23.60
N PHE A 93 7.89 14.99 -24.56
CA PHE A 93 7.86 15.35 -25.97
C PHE A 93 6.85 14.56 -26.80
N VAL A 94 6.19 13.56 -26.19
CA VAL A 94 5.12 12.80 -26.83
C VAL A 94 3.79 13.49 -26.49
N PRO A 95 3.10 14.09 -27.47
CA PRO A 95 1.93 14.94 -27.21
C PRO A 95 0.65 14.15 -26.94
N ASP A 96 0.52 12.95 -27.50
CA ASP A 96 -0.67 12.10 -27.39
C ASP A 96 -0.24 10.65 -27.08
N PHE A 97 -0.75 10.10 -25.99
CA PHE A 97 -0.46 8.74 -25.53
C PHE A 97 -1.49 7.71 -26.02
N GLU A 98 -2.65 8.16 -26.49
CA GLU A 98 -3.72 7.30 -27.00
C GLU A 98 -3.59 7.10 -28.51
N ASN A 99 -3.03 8.08 -29.22
CA ASN A 99 -2.85 8.05 -30.67
C ASN A 99 -1.41 8.32 -31.10
N ILE A 100 -0.55 7.33 -30.91
CA ILE A 100 0.86 7.38 -31.35
C ILE A 100 0.93 7.05 -32.84
N ILE A 101 1.45 7.98 -33.64
CA ILE A 101 1.72 7.77 -35.06
C ILE A 101 2.89 6.80 -35.28
N SER A 102 2.86 5.99 -36.34
CA SER A 102 4.02 5.17 -36.74
C SER A 102 4.92 5.94 -37.70
N PHE A 103 6.10 6.31 -37.23
CA PHE A 103 7.12 6.95 -38.07
C PHE A 103 7.60 6.00 -39.17
N GLU A 104 7.68 4.69 -38.91
CA GLU A 104 8.02 3.69 -39.93
C GLU A 104 7.04 3.73 -41.11
N GLU A 105 5.73 3.81 -40.84
CA GLU A 105 4.70 3.85 -41.88
C GLU A 105 4.84 5.10 -42.77
N TYR A 106 5.03 6.28 -42.17
CA TYR A 106 5.17 7.53 -42.92
C TYR A 106 6.45 7.59 -43.75
N THR A 107 7.56 7.09 -43.21
CA THR A 107 8.85 7.07 -43.94
C THR A 107 8.84 6.09 -45.11
N ARG A 108 8.16 4.95 -44.97
CA ARG A 108 7.87 4.04 -46.09
C ARG A 108 6.99 4.69 -47.15
N LYS A 109 5.88 5.34 -46.75
CA LYS A 109 4.98 6.06 -47.70
C LYS A 109 5.69 7.18 -48.45
N ALA A 110 6.65 7.84 -47.81
CA ALA A 110 7.46 8.89 -48.41
C ALA A 110 8.64 8.37 -49.27
N ASN A 111 8.82 7.05 -49.41
CA ASN A 111 9.92 6.41 -50.14
C ASN A 111 11.32 6.90 -49.69
N LEU A 112 11.52 7.04 -48.37
CA LEU A 112 12.81 7.44 -47.81
C LEU A 112 13.84 6.29 -47.82
N PRO A 113 15.15 6.59 -47.67
CA PRO A 113 16.20 5.58 -47.61
C PRO A 113 15.98 4.53 -46.52
N ALA A 114 16.52 3.32 -46.73
CA ALA A 114 16.36 2.19 -45.83
C ALA A 114 16.88 2.48 -44.41
N GLU A 115 17.94 3.27 -44.30
CA GLU A 115 18.53 3.73 -43.04
C GLU A 115 17.55 4.60 -42.26
N THR A 116 16.82 5.48 -42.95
CA THR A 116 15.80 6.34 -42.35
C THR A 116 14.60 5.53 -41.88
N ILE A 117 14.13 4.56 -42.68
CA ILE A 117 13.04 3.65 -42.30
C ILE A 117 13.44 2.84 -41.04
N SER A 118 14.68 2.34 -41.00
CA SER A 118 15.22 1.60 -39.85
C SER A 118 15.31 2.47 -38.59
N ALA A 119 15.79 3.71 -38.72
CA ALA A 119 15.83 4.66 -37.61
C ALA A 119 14.42 5.02 -37.09
N SER A 120 13.46 5.19 -37.99
CA SER A 120 12.06 5.44 -37.64
C SER A 120 11.40 4.28 -36.90
N LYS A 121 11.70 3.04 -37.30
CA LYS A 121 11.26 1.86 -36.56
C LYS A 121 11.81 1.82 -35.14
N HIS A 122 13.10 2.10 -34.95
CA HIS A 122 13.68 2.18 -33.60
C HIS A 122 13.03 3.29 -32.77
N LEU A 123 12.68 4.42 -33.38
CA LEU A 123 11.96 5.49 -32.69
C LEU A 123 10.56 5.03 -32.26
N ASP A 124 9.81 4.34 -33.13
CA ASP A 124 8.50 3.75 -32.81
C ASP A 124 8.62 2.80 -31.60
N ASP A 125 9.62 1.92 -31.60
CA ASP A 125 9.89 0.99 -30.50
C ASP A 125 10.22 1.73 -29.18
N VAL A 126 11.03 2.79 -29.24
CA VAL A 126 11.39 3.60 -28.07
C VAL A 126 10.15 4.32 -27.51
N ILE A 127 9.34 4.95 -28.36
CA ILE A 127 8.13 5.65 -27.95
C ILE A 127 7.13 4.67 -27.33
N SER A 128 6.91 3.52 -27.97
CA SER A 128 6.04 2.46 -27.45
C SER A 128 6.48 1.99 -26.06
N ASN A 129 7.78 1.76 -25.87
CA ASN A 129 8.34 1.41 -24.56
C ASN A 129 8.15 2.52 -23.52
N LEU A 130 8.33 3.80 -23.89
CA LEU A 130 8.11 4.92 -22.98
C LEU A 130 6.65 5.01 -22.53
N VAL A 131 5.70 4.90 -23.46
CA VAL A 131 4.26 4.96 -23.16
C VAL A 131 3.82 3.78 -22.29
N LYS A 132 4.30 2.57 -22.59
CA LYS A 132 4.04 1.38 -21.77
C LYS A 132 4.55 1.56 -20.34
N ASN A 133 5.80 1.99 -20.17
CA ASN A 133 6.39 2.17 -18.84
C ASN A 133 5.73 3.32 -18.04
N PHE A 134 5.24 4.35 -18.73
CA PHE A 134 4.50 5.43 -18.09
C PHE A 134 3.12 4.98 -17.59
N THR A 135 2.45 4.08 -18.32
CA THR A 135 1.09 3.61 -18.01
C THR A 135 1.05 2.40 -17.07
N GLU A 136 1.99 1.45 -17.15
CA GLU A 136 1.99 0.20 -16.35
C GLU A 136 2.41 0.37 -14.87
N GLY A 137 2.88 1.55 -14.45
CA GLY A 137 3.51 1.76 -13.14
C GLY A 137 2.61 2.10 -11.95
N THR A 138 1.29 1.96 -11.99
CA THR A 138 0.42 2.59 -10.97
C THR A 138 -0.19 1.66 -9.91
N GLU A 139 -0.26 0.34 -10.14
CA GLU A 139 -1.05 -0.58 -9.29
C GLU A 139 -0.26 -1.32 -8.19
N TYR A 140 0.98 -0.92 -7.87
CA TYR A 140 1.81 -1.62 -6.85
C TYR A 140 1.11 -1.80 -5.49
N PHE A 141 0.33 -0.79 -5.06
CA PHE A 141 -0.46 -0.90 -3.82
C PHE A 141 -1.57 -1.94 -3.92
N LYS A 142 -2.22 -2.06 -5.07
CA LYS A 142 -3.25 -3.05 -5.31
C LYS A 142 -2.66 -4.45 -5.29
N ILE A 143 -1.52 -4.66 -5.93
CA ILE A 143 -0.79 -5.94 -5.88
C ILE A 143 -0.47 -6.33 -4.44
N LEU A 144 0.07 -5.40 -3.64
CA LEU A 144 0.31 -5.65 -2.22
C LEU A 144 -0.99 -6.01 -1.47
N VAL A 145 -2.05 -5.24 -1.68
CA VAL A 145 -3.34 -5.52 -1.04
C VAL A 145 -3.87 -6.89 -1.45
N ASP A 146 -3.81 -7.27 -2.72
CA ASP A 146 -4.33 -8.53 -3.24
C ASP A 146 -3.55 -9.74 -2.69
N VAL A 147 -2.22 -9.65 -2.65
CA VAL A 147 -1.35 -10.69 -2.09
C VAL A 147 -1.60 -10.87 -0.60
N PHE A 148 -1.57 -9.78 0.17
CA PHE A 148 -1.64 -9.86 1.62
C PHE A 148 -3.07 -10.00 2.17
N SER A 149 -4.09 -9.53 1.46
CA SER A 149 -5.49 -9.64 1.93
C SER A 149 -5.93 -11.09 2.07
N ASN A 150 -5.56 -11.96 1.14
CA ASN A 150 -5.91 -13.38 1.19
C ASN A 150 -5.27 -14.07 2.40
N GLU A 151 -4.01 -13.78 2.66
CA GLU A 151 -3.28 -14.34 3.80
C GLU A 151 -3.87 -13.82 5.13
N PHE A 152 -4.02 -12.51 5.29
CA PHE A 152 -4.48 -11.93 6.56
C PHE A 152 -5.98 -12.10 6.84
N ARG A 153 -6.81 -12.34 5.82
CA ARG A 153 -8.26 -12.56 5.99
C ARG A 153 -8.64 -14.05 6.00
N GLY A 154 -7.68 -14.95 5.82
CA GLY A 154 -7.91 -16.39 5.87
C GLY A 154 -8.40 -16.89 7.24
N LYS A 155 -9.01 -18.08 7.27
CA LYS A 155 -9.56 -18.69 8.50
C LYS A 155 -8.53 -18.85 9.63
N LYS A 156 -7.27 -19.11 9.29
CA LYS A 156 -6.15 -19.21 10.24
C LYS A 156 -5.84 -17.87 10.93
N ASN A 157 -6.14 -16.76 10.27
CA ASN A 157 -5.78 -15.41 10.67
C ASN A 157 -6.99 -14.56 11.11
N LEU A 158 -8.10 -15.20 11.49
CA LEU A 158 -9.32 -14.50 11.97
C LEU A 158 -9.07 -13.54 13.14
N HIS A 159 -8.05 -13.81 13.97
CA HIS A 159 -7.66 -12.96 15.08
C HIS A 159 -7.19 -11.56 14.63
N LEU A 160 -6.73 -11.41 13.38
CA LEU A 160 -6.31 -10.13 12.79
C LEU A 160 -7.47 -9.25 12.33
N LYS A 161 -8.70 -9.78 12.25
CA LYS A 161 -9.86 -9.07 11.69
C LYS A 161 -10.12 -7.71 12.35
N ASN A 162 -9.85 -7.60 13.65
CA ASN A 162 -10.07 -6.37 14.41
C ASN A 162 -8.76 -5.63 14.73
N PHE A 163 -7.65 -5.99 14.07
CA PHE A 163 -6.35 -5.37 14.33
C PHE A 163 -6.40 -3.85 14.19
N TYR A 164 -7.05 -3.30 13.16
CA TYR A 164 -7.16 -1.86 12.92
C TYR A 164 -7.80 -1.07 14.07
N VAL A 165 -8.53 -1.74 14.97
CA VAL A 165 -9.19 -1.13 16.15
C VAL A 165 -8.16 -0.70 17.19
N ILE A 166 -6.92 -1.20 17.09
CA ILE A 166 -5.82 -0.77 17.96
C ILE A 166 -5.25 0.59 17.58
N VAL A 167 -5.53 1.11 16.38
CA VAL A 167 -4.91 2.36 15.92
C VAL A 167 -5.31 3.58 16.79
N PRO A 168 -6.60 3.81 17.13
CA PRO A 168 -6.97 4.94 17.98
C PRO A 168 -6.33 4.97 19.39
N PRO A 169 -6.09 3.85 20.09
CA PRO A 169 -5.42 3.86 21.39
C PRO A 169 -3.88 3.87 21.38
N LEU A 170 -3.22 3.83 20.22
CA LEU A 170 -1.75 3.90 20.12
C LEU A 170 -1.24 5.33 20.12
#